data_AF-A0A1F8LQU3-F1
#
_entry.id   AF-A0A1F8LQU3-F1
#
_cell.length_a   1.000
_cell.length_b   1.000
_cell.length_c   1.000
_cell.angle_alpha   90.00
_cell.angle_beta   90.00
_cell.angle_gamma   90.00
#
_symmetry.space_group_name_H-M   'P 1'
#
loop_
_entity.id
_entity.type
_entity.pdbx_description
1 polymer ?
#
loop_
_entity_poly.entity_id
_entity_poly.type
_entity_poly.pdbx_seq_one_letter_code
_entity_poly.pdbx_strand_id
1 'polypeptide(L)'
;MMVLLIGVGGVGAAIAKLAQNRPCLKHMVLADFNLERAKAVRARLGTGVRVGKHRGVYIYELTDNQESMKNYGCQAVSLQTATGPVISMELLAEGTRHGKGVHGPEAFNPHPFMQMMIAYQFPYQI
;
A
#
# COMPACT_ATOMS: atom_id res chain seq x y z
N MET A 1 -14.06 -3.37 9.66
CA MET A 1 -12.65 -3.31 9.22
C MET A 1 -11.94 -2.12 9.86
N MET A 2 -10.61 -2.21 9.95
CA MET A 2 -9.74 -1.10 10.37
C MET A 2 -9.13 -0.49 9.11
N VAL A 3 -9.09 0.84 9.01
CA VAL A 3 -8.57 1.54 7.83
C VAL A 3 -7.49 2.52 8.27
N LEU A 4 -6.35 2.52 7.57
CA LEU A 4 -5.38 3.60 7.61
C LEU A 4 -5.64 4.50 6.40
N LEU A 5 -5.97 5.76 6.65
CA LEU A 5 -6.15 6.77 5.60
C LEU A 5 -4.89 7.64 5.55
N ILE A 6 -4.12 7.50 4.47
CA ILE A 6 -2.86 8.25 4.25
C ILE A 6 -3.17 9.46 3.36
N GLY A 7 -2.84 10.65 3.86
CA GLY A 7 -3.17 11.94 3.27
C GLY A 7 -4.56 12.42 3.67
N VAL A 8 -4.64 13.47 4.50
CA VAL A 8 -5.89 14.12 4.93
C VAL A 8 -5.98 15.56 4.45
N GLY A 9 -5.56 15.79 3.21
CA GLY A 9 -5.87 17.01 2.44
C GLY A 9 -7.35 17.07 2.04
N GLY A 10 -7.65 17.68 0.89
CA GLY A 10 -9.04 17.87 0.43
C GLY A 10 -9.82 16.55 0.32
N VAL A 11 -9.33 15.61 -0.50
CA VAL A 11 -10.00 14.32 -0.74
C VAL A 11 -10.00 13.44 0.51
N GLY A 12 -8.85 13.31 1.19
CA GLY A 12 -8.75 12.49 2.40
C GLY A 12 -9.67 12.95 3.52
N ALA A 13 -9.80 14.26 3.75
CA ALA A 13 -10.75 14.77 4.73
C ALA A 13 -12.21 14.46 4.35
N ALA A 14 -12.56 14.53 3.06
CA ALA A 14 -13.88 14.16 2.56
C ALA A 14 -14.17 12.67 2.73
N ILE A 15 -13.21 11.79 2.39
CA ILE A 15 -13.31 10.35 2.62
C ILE A 15 -13.55 10.07 4.10
N ALA A 16 -12.75 10.67 4.98
CA ALA A 16 -12.90 10.49 6.42
C ALA A 16 -14.31 10.89 6.91
N LYS A 17 -14.85 12.00 6.40
CA LYS A 17 -16.20 12.46 6.73
C LYS A 17 -17.31 11.54 6.20
N LEU A 18 -17.16 11.02 4.98
CA LEU A 18 -18.15 10.13 4.36
C LEU A 18 -18.13 8.72 4.97
N ALA A 19 -16.96 8.29 5.42
CA ALA A 19 -16.71 6.95 5.94
C ALA A 19 -16.99 6.81 7.45
N GLN A 20 -16.89 7.90 8.24
CA GLN A 20 -16.92 7.82 9.72
C GLN A 20 -18.14 7.10 10.32
N ASN A 21 -19.29 7.13 9.64
CA ASN A 21 -20.55 6.54 10.12
C ASN A 21 -20.90 5.21 9.44
N ARG A 22 -19.96 4.61 8.68
CA ARG A 22 -20.25 3.36 7.97
C ARG A 22 -20.19 2.18 8.95
N PRO A 23 -21.22 1.32 9.02
CA PRO A 23 -21.24 0.19 9.96
C PRO A 23 -20.07 -0.78 9.78
N CYS A 24 -19.55 -0.87 8.56
CA CYS A 24 -18.39 -1.70 8.25
C CYS A 24 -17.06 -1.13 8.80
N LEU A 25 -16.98 0.15 9.18
CA LEU A 25 -15.77 0.82 9.63
C LEU A 25 -15.70 0.81 11.17
N LYS A 26 -14.86 -0.06 11.73
CA LYS A 26 -14.67 -0.17 13.19
C LYS A 26 -13.70 0.88 13.71
N HIS A 27 -12.62 1.13 12.97
CA HIS A 27 -11.60 2.12 13.29
C HIS A 27 -11.02 2.74 12.03
N MET A 28 -10.74 4.03 12.10
CA MET A 28 -10.01 4.76 11.08
C MET A 28 -8.85 5.51 11.73
N VAL A 29 -7.66 5.32 11.19
CA VAL A 29 -6.44 6.04 11.57
C VAL A 29 -6.15 7.08 10.49
N LEU A 30 -6.10 8.35 10.89
CA LEU A 30 -5.68 9.43 10.00
C LEU A 30 -4.16 9.59 10.03
N ALA A 31 -3.54 9.57 8.85
CA ALA A 31 -2.12 9.86 8.67
C ALA A 31 -1.95 10.94 7.60
N ASP A 32 -1.02 11.86 7.81
CA ASP A 32 -0.66 12.91 6.85
C ASP A 32 0.78 13.32 7.12
N PHE A 33 1.49 13.78 6.09
CA PHE A 33 2.85 14.32 6.26
C PHE A 33 2.87 15.54 7.19
N ASN A 34 1.74 16.23 7.38
CA ASN A 34 1.54 17.26 8.38
C ASN A 34 0.63 16.72 9.50
N LEU A 35 1.22 16.44 10.66
CA LEU A 35 0.50 15.90 11.82
C LEU A 35 -0.63 16.83 12.30
N GLU A 36 -0.42 18.14 12.25
CA GLU A 36 -1.41 19.12 12.69
C GLU A 36 -2.63 19.11 11.77
N ARG A 37 -2.44 18.83 10.47
CA ARG A 37 -3.55 18.62 9.54
C ARG A 37 -4.40 17.41 9.94
N ALA A 38 -3.77 16.28 10.26
CA ALA A 38 -4.48 15.08 10.72
C ALA A 38 -5.24 15.31 12.03
N LYS A 39 -4.62 16.01 12.99
CA LYS A 39 -5.25 16.41 14.25
C LYS A 39 -6.46 17.32 14.03
N ALA A 40 -6.33 18.32 13.15
CA ALA A 40 -7.41 19.25 12.82
C ALA A 40 -8.60 18.54 12.16
N VAL A 41 -8.34 17.61 11.23
CA VAL A 41 -9.40 16.79 10.62
C VAL A 41 -10.08 15.93 11.69
N ARG A 42 -9.34 15.24 12.56
CA ARG A 42 -9.94 14.47 13.68
C ARG A 42 -10.85 15.34 14.54
N ALA A 43 -10.38 16.53 14.92
CA ALA A 43 -11.16 17.44 15.77
C ALA A 43 -12.53 17.79 15.14
N ARG A 44 -12.60 17.92 13.81
CA ARG A 44 -13.85 18.17 13.07
C ARG A 44 -14.77 16.94 12.97
N LEU A 45 -14.23 15.73 12.99
CA LEU A 45 -14.99 14.49 12.82
C LEU A 45 -15.65 14.02 14.14
N GLY A 46 -15.09 14.39 15.29
CA GLY A 46 -15.62 14.03 16.61
C GLY A 46 -15.08 12.70 17.14
N THR A 47 -15.80 12.11 18.11
CA THR A 47 -15.39 10.87 18.78
C THR A 47 -15.46 9.66 17.84
N GLY A 48 -14.52 8.72 17.97
CA GLY A 48 -14.47 7.49 17.15
C GLY A 48 -13.36 7.45 16.10
N VAL A 49 -12.75 8.59 15.75
CA VAL A 49 -11.59 8.64 14.84
C VAL A 49 -10.28 8.76 15.63
N ARG A 50 -9.32 7.87 15.36
CA ARG A 50 -8.00 7.92 16.01
C ARG A 50 -7.02 8.66 15.09
N VAL A 51 -6.21 9.54 15.70
CA VAL A 51 -5.06 10.13 15.00
C VAL A 51 -3.86 9.28 15.34
N GLY A 52 -3.23 8.72 14.30
CA GLY A 52 -2.00 7.96 14.46
C GLY A 52 -0.85 8.88 14.87
N LYS A 53 0.23 8.29 15.38
CA LYS A 53 1.51 9.01 15.42
C LYS A 53 1.88 9.38 13.99
N HIS A 54 2.42 10.58 13.78
CA HIS A 54 2.98 10.94 12.49
C HIS A 54 4.01 9.89 12.08
N ARG A 55 3.82 9.34 10.89
CA ARG A 55 4.74 8.41 10.25
C ARG A 55 4.74 8.76 8.77
N GLY A 56 5.79 9.43 8.33
CA GLY A 56 6.16 9.45 6.92
C GLY A 56 6.82 8.12 6.61
N VAL A 57 6.27 7.36 5.67
CA VAL A 57 6.84 6.10 5.21
C VAL A 57 7.00 6.25 3.71
N TYR A 58 8.21 6.01 3.20
CA TYR A 58 8.48 6.09 1.77
C TYR A 58 8.97 4.73 1.31
N ILE A 59 8.02 3.92 0.83
CA ILE A 59 8.35 2.60 0.29
C ILE A 59 8.69 2.76 -1.18
N TYR A 60 9.89 2.35 -1.57
CA TYR A 60 10.34 2.43 -2.95
C TYR A 60 11.20 1.22 -3.33
N GLU A 61 11.27 0.97 -4.62
CA GLU A 61 12.14 -0.01 -5.24
C GLU A 61 12.93 0.74 -6.32
N LEU A 62 14.23 0.43 -6.46
CA LEU A 62 15.12 1.07 -7.42
C LEU A 62 15.67 0.00 -8.36
N THR A 63 15.33 0.14 -9.65
CA THR A 63 15.92 -0.66 -10.72
C THR A 63 16.75 0.24 -11.61
N ASP A 64 18.03 -0.09 -11.82
CA ASP A 64 18.88 0.60 -12.78
C ASP A 64 18.64 0.07 -14.21
N ASN A 65 18.50 0.98 -15.18
CA ASN A 65 18.19 0.59 -16.55
C ASN A 65 19.38 -0.04 -17.28
N GLN A 66 20.62 0.35 -16.98
CA GLN A 66 21.80 -0.27 -17.60
C GLN A 66 21.97 -1.69 -17.09
N GLU A 67 21.75 -1.92 -15.80
CA GLU A 67 21.75 -3.25 -15.20
C GLU A 67 20.62 -4.12 -15.76
N SER A 68 19.40 -3.58 -15.85
CA SER A 68 18.25 -4.26 -16.47
C SER A 68 18.55 -4.69 -17.90
N MET A 69 19.07 -3.79 -18.74
CA MET A 69 19.43 -4.09 -20.12
C MET A 69 20.55 -5.14 -20.22
N LYS A 70 21.54 -5.09 -19.33
CA LYS A 70 22.66 -6.03 -19.29
C LYS A 70 22.23 -7.44 -18.88
N ASN A 71 21.42 -7.56 -17.83
CA ASN A 71 21.09 -8.86 -17.22
C ASN A 71 19.86 -9.51 -17.85
N TYR A 72 18.89 -8.72 -18.33
CA TYR A 72 17.60 -9.20 -18.82
C TYR A 72 17.29 -8.79 -20.26
N GLY A 73 18.10 -7.93 -20.88
CA GLY A 73 17.87 -7.46 -22.25
C GLY A 73 16.64 -6.57 -22.42
N CYS A 74 16.09 -6.03 -21.33
CA CYS A 74 14.91 -5.17 -21.37
C CYS A 74 15.06 -3.95 -20.46
N GLN A 75 14.23 -2.94 -20.71
CA GLN A 75 14.23 -1.69 -19.96
C GLN A 75 13.74 -1.90 -18.52
N ALA A 76 14.23 -1.07 -17.59
CA ALA A 76 13.84 -1.12 -16.18
C ALA A 76 12.31 -1.12 -16.00
N VAL A 77 11.58 -0.29 -16.76
CA VAL A 77 10.11 -0.22 -16.68
C VAL A 77 9.45 -1.56 -17.05
N SER A 78 9.93 -2.21 -18.10
CA SER A 78 9.41 -3.53 -18.52
C SER A 78 9.70 -4.58 -17.48
N LEU A 79 10.92 -4.57 -16.94
CA LEU A 79 11.35 -5.52 -15.91
C LEU A 79 10.53 -5.34 -14.62
N GLN A 80 10.42 -4.12 -14.08
CA GLN A 80 9.61 -3.79 -12.91
C GLN A 80 8.14 -4.21 -13.08
N THR A 81 7.58 -3.98 -14.27
CA THR A 81 6.20 -4.35 -14.59
C THR A 81 6.02 -5.87 -14.63
N ALA A 82 7.02 -6.62 -15.09
CA ALA A 82 6.96 -8.07 -15.20
C ALA A 82 7.11 -8.80 -13.84
N THR A 83 7.85 -8.22 -12.91
CA THR A 83 8.10 -8.81 -11.58
C THR A 83 6.80 -9.10 -10.82
N GLY A 84 5.85 -8.16 -10.81
CA GLY A 84 4.60 -8.31 -10.07
C GLY A 84 3.70 -9.48 -10.52
N PRO A 85 3.42 -9.63 -11.83
CA PRO A 85 2.71 -10.78 -12.38
C PRO A 85 3.39 -12.13 -12.09
N VAL A 86 4.72 -12.24 -12.23
CA VAL A 86 5.45 -13.49 -11.98
C VAL A 86 5.36 -13.90 -10.51
N ILE A 87 5.63 -12.98 -9.58
CA ILE A 87 5.46 -13.24 -8.14
C ILE A 87 4.01 -13.64 -7.83
N SER A 88 3.04 -12.93 -8.41
CA SER A 88 1.62 -13.23 -8.16
C SER A 88 1.23 -14.61 -8.67
N MET A 89 1.76 -15.03 -9.82
CA MET A 89 1.57 -16.37 -10.38
C MET A 89 2.11 -17.45 -9.44
N GLU A 90 3.31 -17.28 -8.91
CA GLU A 90 3.91 -18.26 -7.97
C GLU A 90 3.14 -18.33 -6.66
N LEU A 91 2.77 -17.19 -6.08
CA LEU A 91 1.95 -17.16 -4.86
C LEU A 91 0.57 -17.82 -5.04
N LEU A 92 -0.01 -17.75 -6.24
CA LEU A 92 -1.23 -18.47 -6.59
C LEU A 92 -0.98 -19.97 -6.72
N ALA A 93 0.10 -20.37 -7.39
CA ALA A 93 0.46 -21.78 -7.59
C ALA A 93 0.78 -22.50 -6.26
N GLU A 94 1.41 -21.80 -5.31
CA GLU A 94 1.69 -22.32 -3.96
C GLU A 94 0.47 -22.34 -3.03
N GLY A 95 -0.63 -21.70 -3.43
CA GLY A 95 -1.85 -21.54 -2.62
C GLY A 95 -1.76 -20.47 -1.52
N THR A 96 -0.62 -19.77 -1.41
CA THR A 96 -0.41 -18.64 -0.48
C THR A 96 -1.38 -17.50 -0.77
N ARG A 97 -1.68 -17.24 -2.05
CA ARG A 97 -2.80 -16.41 -2.48
C ARG A 97 -3.94 -17.31 -2.95
N HIS A 98 -5.12 -17.13 -2.37
CA HIS A 98 -6.33 -17.86 -2.73
C HIS A 98 -7.56 -16.98 -2.55
N GLY A 99 -8.61 -17.25 -3.31
CA GLY A 99 -9.87 -16.51 -3.27
C GLY A 99 -10.73 -16.82 -4.48
N LYS A 100 -12.05 -16.58 -4.38
CA LYS A 100 -12.98 -16.64 -5.52
C LYS A 100 -13.28 -15.23 -6.00
N GLY A 101 -13.29 -15.01 -7.31
CA GLY A 101 -13.60 -13.71 -7.93
C GLY A 101 -12.36 -12.91 -8.34
N VAL A 102 -12.58 -11.63 -8.67
CA VAL A 102 -11.55 -10.70 -9.14
C VAL A 102 -11.13 -9.81 -7.98
N HIS A 103 -9.83 -9.81 -7.69
CA HIS A 103 -9.26 -9.09 -6.55
C HIS A 103 -8.06 -8.26 -6.97
N GLY A 104 -7.95 -7.04 -6.44
CA GLY A 104 -6.73 -6.25 -6.52
C GLY A 104 -5.64 -6.81 -5.58
N PRO A 105 -4.36 -6.44 -5.78
CA PRO A 105 -3.25 -6.88 -4.93
C PRO A 105 -3.43 -6.50 -3.45
N GLU A 106 -4.11 -5.39 -3.17
CA GLU A 106 -4.41 -4.88 -1.82
C GLU A 106 -5.38 -5.76 -1.02
N ALA A 107 -6.07 -6.70 -1.69
CA ALA A 107 -6.96 -7.65 -1.03
C ALA A 107 -6.20 -8.79 -0.32
N PHE A 108 -4.90 -8.95 -0.60
CA PHE A 108 -4.08 -10.04 -0.09
C PHE A 108 -3.09 -9.56 0.97
N ASN A 109 -2.63 -10.47 1.84
CA ASN A 109 -1.51 -10.19 2.74
C ASN A 109 -0.28 -9.79 1.89
N PRO A 110 0.29 -8.59 2.07
CA PRO A 110 1.42 -8.15 1.26
C PRO A 110 2.72 -8.88 1.62
N HIS A 111 2.87 -9.41 2.85
CA HIS A 111 4.16 -9.94 3.33
C HIS A 111 4.79 -11.01 2.43
N PRO A 112 4.07 -12.05 1.96
CA PRO A 112 4.66 -13.04 1.06
C PRO A 112 5.15 -12.42 -0.25
N PHE A 113 4.41 -11.48 -0.82
CA PHE A 113 4.81 -10.79 -2.05
C PHE A 113 6.09 -9.96 -1.82
N MET A 114 6.13 -9.21 -0.72
CA MET A 114 7.30 -8.39 -0.37
C MET A 114 8.55 -9.27 -0.13
N GLN A 115 8.39 -10.45 0.49
CA GLN A 115 9.49 -11.40 0.67
C GLN A 115 10.02 -11.93 -0.68
N MET A 116 9.12 -12.25 -1.61
CA MET A 116 9.51 -12.70 -2.95
C MET A 116 10.21 -11.60 -3.76
N MET A 117 9.83 -10.32 -3.60
CA MET A 117 10.55 -9.22 -4.25
C MET A 117 12.05 -9.25 -3.92
N ILE A 118 12.41 -9.50 -2.66
CA ILE A 118 13.82 -9.63 -2.23
C ILE A 118 14.47 -10.85 -2.89
N ALA A 119 13.79 -12.00 -2.91
CA ALA A 119 14.31 -13.22 -3.54
C ALA A 119 14.56 -13.04 -5.04
N TYR A 120 13.68 -12.29 -5.71
CA TYR A 120 13.75 -11.94 -7.13
C TYR A 120 14.74 -10.81 -7.45
N GLN A 121 15.54 -10.36 -6.47
CA GLN A 121 16.50 -9.25 -6.63
C GLN A 121 15.85 -7.89 -6.93
N PHE A 122 14.61 -7.67 -6.49
CA PHE A 122 13.93 -6.36 -6.46
C PHE A 122 13.74 -5.89 -5.01
N PRO A 123 14.81 -5.63 -4.25
CA PRO A 123 14.68 -5.20 -2.87
C PRO A 123 13.96 -3.85 -2.79
N TYR A 124 13.00 -3.75 -1.87
CA TYR A 124 12.36 -2.49 -1.53
C TYR A 124 13.01 -1.90 -0.27
N GLN A 125 12.91 -0.58 -0.14
CA GLN A 125 13.31 0.17 1.05
C GLN A 125 12.08 0.91 1.61
N ILE A 126 12.10 1.27 2.90
CA ILE A 126 10.99 1.90 3.65
C ILE A 126 11.46 3.17 4.34
#